data_AF-A0A841CKP8-F1
#
_entry.id   AF-A0A841CKP8-F1
#
_cell.length_a   1.000
_cell.length_b   1.000
_cell.length_c   1.000
_cell.angle_alpha   90.00
_cell.angle_beta   90.00
_cell.angle_gamma   90.00
#
_symmetry.space_group_name_H-M   'P 1'
#
loop_
_entity.id
_entity.type
_entity.pdbx_description
1 polymer ?
#
loop_
_entity_poly.entity_id
_entity_poly.type
_entity_poly.pdbx_seq_one_letter_code
_entity_poly.pdbx_strand_id
1 'polypeptide(L)'
;MRLAARHLFGAAALLAATTLAVIPLATAAPKTHDSGDPRATVHEANVDIGQLGNACAAVGLPGEERELTGGYHVEGANIDITAHPDGYRITGVVVKGSSAANVYYATPPANVQPLGAIPWLDLHPPLNSSDEPAGISHWFVCAAEAETPRGDVPSSTTASSSSASSATGSTAPTTVSSTPAAGSSTPSTSTSAAATAITTTTSAFAPADAGGSRSNDDLASTGFGSLWLLFVGLALIAAGAVFVASPKLRALLRR
;
A
#
# COMPACT_ATOMS: atom_id res chain seq x y z
N MET A 1 76.69 37.22 -48.05
CA MET A 1 76.68 36.66 -46.68
C MET A 1 75.93 37.59 -45.73
N ARG A 2 74.68 37.25 -45.38
CA ARG A 2 74.03 37.65 -44.13
C ARG A 2 73.14 36.49 -43.70
N LEU A 3 73.39 36.04 -42.47
CA LEU A 3 72.81 34.87 -41.80
C LEU A 3 71.53 35.23 -41.03
N ALA A 4 70.69 34.21 -40.85
CA ALA A 4 69.71 34.00 -39.77
C ALA A 4 68.47 34.92 -39.73
N ALA A 5 67.29 34.51 -39.29
CA ALA A 5 66.91 33.34 -38.50
C ALA A 5 65.52 32.81 -38.93
N ARG A 6 65.40 31.49 -39.07
CA ARG A 6 64.12 30.80 -39.22
C ARG A 6 63.55 30.60 -37.82
N HIS A 7 62.48 31.30 -37.47
CA HIS A 7 61.73 31.03 -36.24
C HIS A 7 60.92 29.74 -36.42
N LEU A 8 61.46 28.62 -35.94
CA LEU A 8 60.68 27.43 -35.61
C LEU A 8 59.84 27.74 -34.38
N PHE A 9 58.56 28.09 -34.58
CA PHE A 9 57.58 28.02 -33.50
C PHE A 9 57.20 26.56 -33.32
N GLY A 10 57.66 25.99 -32.21
CA GLY A 10 57.45 24.61 -31.82
C GLY A 10 55.98 24.27 -31.69
N ALA A 11 55.56 23.26 -32.44
CA ALA A 11 54.31 22.55 -32.22
C ALA A 11 54.48 21.65 -30.98
N ALA A 12 54.13 22.16 -29.80
CA ALA A 12 53.93 21.32 -28.63
C ALA A 12 52.64 20.52 -28.83
N ALA A 13 52.76 19.30 -29.35
CA ALA A 13 51.67 18.34 -29.39
C ALA A 13 51.35 17.88 -27.97
N LEU A 14 50.36 18.51 -27.35
CA LEU A 14 49.75 18.06 -26.09
C LEU A 14 49.00 16.75 -26.36
N LEU A 15 49.65 15.63 -26.07
CA LEU A 15 49.08 14.29 -26.04
C LEU A 15 48.19 14.17 -24.80
N ALA A 16 46.94 14.62 -24.92
CA ALA A 16 45.91 14.39 -23.90
C ALA A 16 45.39 12.95 -24.03
N ALA A 17 45.98 12.03 -23.27
CA ALA A 17 45.50 10.67 -23.14
C ALA A 17 44.17 10.66 -22.36
N THR A 18 43.04 10.71 -23.08
CA THR A 18 41.70 10.53 -22.49
C THR A 18 41.46 9.05 -22.23
N THR A 19 41.84 8.56 -21.07
CA THR A 19 41.37 7.27 -20.55
C THR A 19 39.89 7.40 -20.25
N LEU A 20 39.02 6.92 -21.15
CA LEU A 20 37.60 6.68 -20.84
C LEU A 20 37.55 5.53 -19.82
N ALA A 21 37.62 5.88 -18.54
CA ALA A 21 37.24 4.96 -17.48
C ALA A 21 35.74 4.72 -17.61
N VAL A 22 35.36 3.53 -18.08
CA VAL A 22 33.99 3.03 -18.01
C VAL A 22 33.70 2.81 -16.54
N ILE A 23 33.14 3.81 -15.86
CA ILE A 23 32.64 3.65 -14.49
C ILE A 23 31.34 2.86 -14.64
N PRO A 24 31.24 1.62 -14.12
CA PRO A 24 29.96 0.93 -14.07
C PRO A 24 29.04 1.74 -13.17
N LEU A 25 27.97 2.30 -13.74
CA LEU A 25 26.90 2.86 -12.94
C LEU A 25 26.21 1.69 -12.24
N ALA A 26 26.45 1.56 -10.94
CA ALA A 26 25.64 0.68 -10.10
C ALA A 26 24.21 1.24 -10.09
N THR A 27 23.33 0.66 -10.91
CA THR A 27 21.90 0.91 -10.80
C THR A 27 21.41 0.11 -9.61
N ALA A 28 21.17 0.77 -8.48
CA ALA A 28 20.41 0.16 -7.39
C ALA A 28 19.02 -0.17 -7.95
N ALA A 29 18.68 -1.47 -8.00
CA ALA A 29 17.32 -1.86 -8.28
C ALA A 29 16.44 -1.30 -7.15
N PRO A 30 15.30 -0.67 -7.45
CA PRO A 30 14.38 -0.25 -6.41
C PRO A 30 13.99 -1.50 -5.61
N LYS A 31 14.15 -1.45 -4.28
CA LYS A 31 13.60 -2.48 -3.41
C LYS A 31 12.08 -2.42 -3.55
N THR A 32 11.48 -3.53 -3.94
CA THR A 32 10.02 -3.71 -3.87
C THR A 32 9.63 -3.85 -2.41
N HIS A 33 8.51 -3.27 -2.00
CA HIS A 33 8.01 -3.48 -0.64
C HIS A 33 7.54 -4.93 -0.49
N ASP A 34 7.71 -5.49 0.71
CA ASP A 34 7.13 -6.78 1.07
C ASP A 34 5.79 -6.56 1.76
N SER A 35 4.77 -7.32 1.36
CA SER A 35 3.47 -7.25 2.02
C SER A 35 3.54 -7.66 3.50
N GLY A 36 4.39 -8.65 3.83
CA GLY A 36 4.38 -9.34 5.12
C GLY A 36 3.14 -10.19 5.43
N ASP A 37 2.14 -10.24 4.53
CA ASP A 37 0.90 -11.00 4.70
C ASP A 37 0.47 -11.66 3.38
N PRO A 38 0.32 -13.01 3.32
CA PRO A 38 -0.08 -13.72 2.11
C PRO A 38 -1.50 -13.38 1.60
N ARG A 39 -2.33 -12.70 2.42
CA ARG A 39 -3.66 -12.21 2.05
C ARG A 39 -3.61 -10.85 1.33
N ALA A 40 -2.48 -10.17 1.37
CA ALA A 40 -2.30 -8.85 0.80
C ALA A 40 -1.57 -8.88 -0.54
N THR A 41 -1.79 -7.84 -1.34
CA THR A 41 -0.93 -7.49 -2.46
C THR A 41 -0.39 -6.09 -2.26
N VAL A 42 0.91 -5.91 -2.48
CA VAL A 42 1.55 -4.59 -2.39
C VAL A 42 1.14 -3.72 -3.58
N HIS A 43 0.72 -2.51 -3.27
CA HIS A 43 0.51 -1.43 -4.22
C HIS A 43 1.59 -0.35 -4.00
N GLU A 44 2.50 -0.22 -4.98
CA GLU A 44 3.71 0.62 -4.94
C GLU A 44 3.44 2.12 -5.18
N ALA A 45 2.19 2.55 -5.10
CA ALA A 45 1.79 3.92 -5.33
C ALA A 45 1.02 4.48 -4.15
N ASN A 46 1.13 5.80 -4.02
CA ASN A 46 0.39 6.54 -3.02
C ASN A 46 -1.09 6.57 -3.39
N VAL A 47 -1.90 5.83 -2.62
CA VAL A 47 -3.36 5.84 -2.74
C VAL A 47 -3.97 6.44 -1.49
N ASP A 48 -4.83 7.43 -1.68
CA ASP A 48 -5.49 8.16 -0.59
C ASP A 48 -6.98 8.32 -0.87
N ILE A 49 -7.77 8.39 0.21
CA ILE A 49 -9.20 8.70 0.11
C ILE A 49 -9.38 10.11 -0.45
N GLY A 50 -10.30 10.28 -1.40
CA GLY A 50 -10.58 11.57 -2.03
C GLY A 50 -9.52 12.05 -3.02
N GLN A 51 -8.58 11.19 -3.43
CA GLN A 51 -7.74 11.47 -4.58
C GLN A 51 -8.59 11.70 -5.85
N LEU A 52 -8.01 12.32 -6.89
CA LEU A 52 -8.76 12.54 -8.13
C LEU A 52 -9.13 11.20 -8.78
N GLY A 53 -10.42 10.89 -8.83
CA GLY A 53 -10.94 9.60 -9.28
C GLY A 53 -11.41 8.74 -8.10
N ASN A 54 -11.68 7.46 -8.36
CA ASN A 54 -12.07 6.50 -7.33
C ASN A 54 -10.80 5.75 -6.86
N ALA A 55 -10.53 5.78 -5.56
CA ALA A 55 -9.33 5.18 -4.96
C ALA A 55 -9.36 3.66 -5.02
N CYS A 56 -10.53 3.04 -4.92
CA CYS A 56 -10.72 1.60 -5.09
C CYS A 56 -10.37 1.12 -6.48
N ALA A 57 -10.79 1.84 -7.51
CA ALA A 57 -10.45 1.55 -8.90
C ALA A 57 -8.94 1.64 -9.15
N ALA A 58 -8.25 2.59 -8.50
CA ALA A 58 -6.80 2.74 -8.61
C ALA A 58 -6.02 1.51 -8.09
N VAL A 59 -6.58 0.78 -7.14
CA VAL A 59 -5.99 -0.47 -6.58
C VAL A 59 -6.65 -1.74 -7.11
N GLY A 60 -7.53 -1.63 -8.12
CA GLY A 60 -8.22 -2.76 -8.72
C GLY A 60 -9.28 -3.43 -7.83
N LEU A 61 -9.82 -2.70 -6.85
CA LEU A 61 -10.94 -3.13 -6.03
C LEU A 61 -12.28 -2.61 -6.59
N PRO A 62 -13.34 -3.43 -6.58
CA PRO A 62 -14.66 -2.98 -6.98
C PRO A 62 -15.33 -2.14 -5.88
N GLY A 63 -16.23 -1.24 -6.26
CA GLY A 63 -16.98 -0.38 -5.34
C GLY A 63 -16.37 1.02 -5.21
N GLU A 64 -16.81 1.73 -4.17
CA GLU A 64 -16.39 3.10 -3.87
C GLU A 64 -15.61 3.12 -2.55
N GLU A 65 -14.63 4.02 -2.42
CA GLU A 65 -13.92 4.22 -1.17
C GLU A 65 -14.83 4.79 -0.08
N ARG A 66 -14.68 4.27 1.13
CA ARG A 66 -15.42 4.71 2.31
C ARG A 66 -14.57 4.70 3.56
N GLU A 67 -14.88 5.63 4.44
CA GLU A 67 -14.46 5.58 5.84
C GLU A 67 -15.48 4.77 6.64
N LEU A 68 -15.00 3.93 7.55
CA LEU A 68 -15.86 3.24 8.50
C LEU A 68 -16.09 4.14 9.72
N THR A 69 -17.33 4.27 10.15
CA THR A 69 -17.70 4.97 11.39
C THR A 69 -17.71 4.05 12.62
N GLY A 70 -17.64 2.73 12.40
CA GLY A 70 -17.59 1.70 13.44
C GLY A 70 -17.25 0.33 12.84
N GLY A 71 -17.19 -0.71 13.70
CA GLY A 71 -16.87 -2.06 13.24
C GLY A 71 -15.40 -2.26 12.87
N TYR A 72 -14.49 -1.49 13.48
CA TYR A 72 -13.05 -1.68 13.34
C TYR A 72 -12.31 -1.35 14.65
N HIS A 73 -11.09 -1.85 14.79
CA HIS A 73 -10.15 -1.52 15.87
C HIS A 73 -8.76 -1.26 15.27
N VAL A 74 -7.99 -0.36 15.85
CA VAL A 74 -6.62 -0.07 15.42
C VAL A 74 -5.69 -0.23 16.62
N GLU A 75 -4.70 -1.09 16.48
CA GLU A 75 -3.67 -1.35 17.49
C GLU A 75 -2.28 -1.28 16.86
N GLY A 76 -1.54 -0.20 17.16
CA GLY A 76 -0.21 0.01 16.61
C GLY A 76 -0.23 0.12 15.08
N ALA A 77 0.37 -0.87 14.40
CA ALA A 77 0.45 -0.96 12.94
C ALA A 77 -0.62 -1.88 12.33
N ASN A 78 -1.56 -2.39 13.14
CA ASN A 78 -2.57 -3.35 12.72
C ASN A 78 -3.99 -2.76 12.82
N ILE A 79 -4.88 -3.25 11.96
CA ILE A 79 -6.29 -2.90 11.91
C ILE A 79 -7.12 -4.18 11.88
N ASP A 80 -8.13 -4.24 12.73
CA ASP A 80 -9.16 -5.26 12.69
C ASP A 80 -10.44 -4.69 12.11
N ILE A 81 -11.12 -5.44 11.25
CA ILE A 81 -12.46 -5.12 10.74
C ILE A 81 -13.43 -6.20 11.16
N THR A 82 -14.44 -5.82 11.94
CA THR A 82 -15.38 -6.73 12.61
C THR A 82 -16.82 -6.59 12.12
N ALA A 83 -17.13 -5.60 11.29
CA ALA A 83 -18.44 -5.46 10.68
C ALA A 83 -18.39 -4.76 9.31
N HIS A 84 -19.40 -5.01 8.49
CA HIS A 84 -19.67 -4.21 7.30
C HIS A 84 -20.43 -2.91 7.66
N PRO A 85 -20.29 -1.82 6.88
CA PRO A 85 -21.12 -0.64 7.04
C PRO A 85 -22.56 -0.92 6.58
N ASP A 86 -23.53 -0.24 7.20
CA ASP A 86 -24.96 -0.46 6.91
C ASP A 86 -25.31 -0.26 5.43
N GLY A 87 -25.96 -1.25 4.84
CA GLY A 87 -26.37 -1.22 3.42
C GLY A 87 -25.26 -1.49 2.42
N TYR A 88 -24.05 -1.81 2.87
CA TYR A 88 -22.90 -2.06 2.01
C TYR A 88 -22.19 -3.37 2.37
N ARG A 89 -21.49 -3.93 1.40
CA ARG A 89 -20.55 -5.04 1.58
C ARG A 89 -19.15 -4.56 1.28
N ILE A 90 -18.23 -4.78 2.21
CA ILE A 90 -16.80 -4.47 1.98
C ILE A 90 -16.24 -5.47 0.97
N THR A 91 -15.65 -4.96 -0.11
CA THR A 91 -15.02 -5.72 -1.20
C THR A 91 -13.51 -5.85 -1.01
N GLY A 92 -12.90 -4.92 -0.28
CA GLY A 92 -11.50 -4.96 0.11
C GLY A 92 -11.12 -3.84 1.07
N VAL A 93 -9.88 -3.91 1.56
CA VAL A 93 -9.31 -2.97 2.52
C VAL A 93 -7.95 -2.54 2.00
N VAL A 94 -7.68 -1.25 2.10
CA VAL A 94 -6.37 -0.69 1.73
C VAL A 94 -5.74 -0.12 2.99
N VAL A 95 -4.56 -0.63 3.36
CA VAL A 95 -3.80 -0.18 4.53
C VAL A 95 -2.46 0.37 4.05
N LYS A 96 -2.27 1.69 4.19
CA LYS A 96 -1.13 2.41 3.64
C LYS A 96 -0.10 2.74 4.71
N GLY A 97 1.15 2.44 4.43
CA GLY A 97 2.31 2.80 5.26
C GLY A 97 3.40 3.43 4.41
N SER A 98 3.86 4.61 4.81
CA SER A 98 4.84 5.39 4.05
C SER A 98 4.37 5.63 2.60
N SER A 99 5.09 5.11 1.60
CA SER A 99 4.84 5.30 0.16
C SER A 99 4.06 4.17 -0.53
N ALA A 100 3.73 3.09 0.18
CA ALA A 100 3.08 1.91 -0.39
C ALA A 100 1.87 1.47 0.47
N ALA A 101 1.02 0.64 -0.11
CA ALA A 101 -0.14 0.09 0.58
C ALA A 101 -0.26 -1.41 0.39
N ASN A 102 -0.80 -2.08 1.41
CA ASN A 102 -1.30 -3.44 1.27
C ASN A 102 -2.77 -3.38 0.89
N VAL A 103 -3.12 -4.12 -0.15
CA VAL A 103 -4.48 -4.27 -0.65
C VAL A 103 -4.96 -5.67 -0.29
N TYR A 104 -5.99 -5.73 0.54
CA TYR A 104 -6.63 -6.97 0.98
C TYR A 104 -7.95 -7.16 0.27
N TYR A 105 -8.16 -8.35 -0.27
CA TYR A 105 -9.33 -8.65 -1.10
C TYR A 105 -10.31 -9.55 -0.34
N ALA A 106 -11.58 -9.12 -0.25
CA ALA A 106 -12.64 -10.01 0.21
C ALA A 106 -12.88 -11.14 -0.82
N THR A 107 -12.67 -10.85 -2.10
CA THR A 107 -12.74 -11.81 -3.20
C THR A 107 -11.57 -11.56 -4.17
N PRO A 108 -10.43 -12.25 -3.97
CA PRO A 108 -9.19 -11.96 -4.67
C PRO A 108 -9.17 -12.44 -6.12
N PRO A 109 -8.26 -11.87 -6.94
CA PRO A 109 -7.83 -12.51 -8.18
C PRO A 109 -7.09 -13.83 -7.90
N ALA A 110 -6.82 -14.61 -8.94
CA ALA A 110 -6.10 -15.87 -8.80
C ALA A 110 -4.72 -15.66 -8.11
N ASN A 111 -4.36 -16.59 -7.21
CA ASN A 111 -3.09 -16.63 -6.46
C ASN A 111 -2.95 -15.65 -5.28
N VAL A 112 -4.02 -14.94 -4.89
CA VAL A 112 -4.04 -14.17 -3.63
C VAL A 112 -4.99 -14.83 -2.65
N GLN A 113 -4.60 -14.95 -1.37
CA GLN A 113 -5.43 -15.58 -0.36
C GLN A 113 -6.62 -14.66 0.00
N PRO A 114 -7.88 -15.15 -0.02
CA PRO A 114 -9.03 -14.34 0.35
C PRO A 114 -9.02 -14.02 1.84
N LEU A 115 -9.52 -12.84 2.21
CA LEU A 115 -9.79 -12.51 3.63
C LEU A 115 -10.85 -13.42 4.26
N GLY A 116 -11.78 -13.97 3.47
CA GLY A 116 -12.88 -14.78 3.97
C GLY A 116 -14.00 -13.96 4.62
N ALA A 117 -14.74 -14.58 5.53
CA ALA A 117 -15.79 -13.90 6.29
C ALA A 117 -15.20 -13.04 7.41
N ILE A 118 -15.83 -11.90 7.71
CA ILE A 118 -15.49 -11.06 8.87
C ILE A 118 -15.67 -11.86 10.17
N PRO A 119 -14.80 -11.69 11.19
CA PRO A 119 -13.81 -10.62 11.33
C PRO A 119 -12.52 -10.85 10.56
N TRP A 120 -11.96 -9.76 10.02
CA TRP A 120 -10.63 -9.72 9.42
C TRP A 120 -9.68 -9.07 10.41
N LEU A 121 -8.71 -9.84 10.87
CA LEU A 121 -7.79 -9.44 11.94
C LEU A 121 -6.40 -9.15 11.39
N ASP A 122 -5.70 -8.29 12.12
CA ASP A 122 -4.28 -7.97 11.94
C ASP A 122 -3.94 -7.47 10.53
N LEU A 123 -4.78 -6.61 9.94
CA LEU A 123 -4.50 -6.00 8.64
C LEU A 123 -3.47 -4.89 8.82
N HIS A 124 -2.36 -4.97 8.09
CA HIS A 124 -1.25 -4.05 8.26
C HIS A 124 -0.71 -3.53 6.92
N PRO A 125 0.02 -2.39 6.90
CA PRO A 125 0.69 -1.92 5.69
C PRO A 125 1.94 -2.75 5.37
N PRO A 126 2.60 -2.54 4.22
CA PRO A 126 3.81 -3.27 3.86
C PRO A 126 4.91 -3.17 4.94
N LEU A 127 5.81 -4.15 4.95
CA LEU A 127 6.94 -4.20 5.87
C LEU A 127 7.93 -3.06 5.57
N ASN A 128 8.51 -2.51 6.64
CA ASN A 128 9.59 -1.53 6.57
C ASN A 128 10.96 -2.22 6.40
N SER A 129 12.04 -1.44 6.44
CA SER A 129 13.41 -1.96 6.28
C SER A 129 13.89 -2.90 7.40
N SER A 130 13.16 -2.97 8.51
CA SER A 130 13.42 -3.84 9.66
C SER A 130 12.54 -5.10 9.65
N ASP A 131 11.85 -5.38 8.54
CA ASP A 131 10.93 -6.52 8.38
C ASP A 131 9.73 -6.50 9.35
N GLU A 132 9.39 -5.32 9.87
CA GLU A 132 8.21 -5.09 10.72
C GLU A 132 7.16 -4.30 9.94
N PRO A 133 5.85 -4.47 10.21
CA PRO A 133 4.82 -3.63 9.60
C PRO A 133 5.12 -2.14 9.77
N ALA A 134 5.02 -1.37 8.68
CA ALA A 134 5.17 0.07 8.76
C ALA A 134 4.06 0.70 9.63
N GLY A 135 4.30 1.92 10.13
CA GLY A 135 3.22 2.68 10.77
C GLY A 135 2.09 2.97 9.78
N ILE A 136 0.83 2.80 10.21
CA ILE A 136 -0.34 3.14 9.40
C ILE A 136 -0.38 4.66 9.22
N SER A 137 -0.30 5.10 7.97
CA SER A 137 -0.46 6.51 7.61
C SER A 137 -1.91 6.83 7.25
N HIS A 138 -2.54 5.97 6.47
CA HIS A 138 -3.91 6.08 5.98
C HIS A 138 -4.47 4.67 5.77
N TRP A 139 -5.78 4.53 5.87
CA TRP A 139 -6.47 3.32 5.46
C TRP A 139 -7.90 3.66 5.06
N PHE A 140 -8.49 2.82 4.21
CA PHE A 140 -9.89 2.94 3.83
C PHE A 140 -10.42 1.59 3.39
N VAL A 141 -11.75 1.47 3.31
CA VAL A 141 -12.39 0.28 2.74
C VAL A 141 -12.96 0.60 1.37
N CYS A 142 -12.96 -0.41 0.51
CA CYS A 142 -13.74 -0.41 -0.72
C CYS A 142 -15.04 -1.15 -0.46
N ALA A 143 -16.16 -0.52 -0.78
CA ALA A 143 -17.46 -1.09 -0.51
C ALA A 143 -18.41 -0.92 -1.69
N ALA A 144 -19.17 -1.97 -1.98
CA ALA A 144 -20.27 -1.96 -2.92
C ALA A 144 -21.60 -2.00 -2.16
N GLU A 145 -22.67 -1.49 -2.75
CA GLU A 145 -24.01 -1.66 -2.18
C GLU A 145 -24.28 -3.15 -1.95
N ALA A 146 -24.78 -3.48 -0.76
CA ALA A 146 -25.17 -4.86 -0.50
C ALA A 146 -26.36 -5.18 -1.41
N GLU A 147 -26.26 -6.27 -2.16
CA GLU A 147 -27.44 -6.78 -2.87
C GLU A 147 -28.52 -7.03 -1.82
N THR A 148 -29.60 -6.24 -1.89
CA THR A 148 -30.77 -6.53 -1.07
C THR A 148 -31.23 -7.91 -1.52
N PRO A 149 -31.35 -8.90 -0.63
CA PRO A 149 -31.93 -10.18 -0.99
C PRO A 149 -33.29 -9.87 -1.61
N ARG A 150 -33.43 -10.05 -2.93
CA ARG A 150 -34.76 -10.09 -3.53
C ARG A 150 -35.38 -11.29 -2.87
N GLY A 151 -36.27 -11.05 -1.92
CA GLY A 151 -37.08 -12.10 -1.35
C GLY A 151 -37.69 -12.84 -2.53
N ASP A 152 -37.27 -14.09 -2.73
CA ASP A 152 -37.94 -14.99 -3.65
C ASP A 152 -39.38 -15.02 -3.19
N VAL A 153 -40.24 -14.27 -3.89
CA VAL A 153 -41.68 -14.42 -3.75
C VAL A 153 -41.91 -15.87 -4.16
N PRO A 154 -42.40 -16.75 -3.26
CA PRO A 154 -42.64 -18.13 -3.63
C PRO A 154 -43.61 -18.10 -4.80
N SER A 155 -43.12 -18.48 -5.99
CA SER A 155 -43.98 -18.65 -7.16
C SER A 155 -44.89 -19.82 -6.84
N SER A 156 -46.11 -19.52 -6.39
CA SER A 156 -47.16 -20.49 -6.14
C SER A 156 -47.59 -21.06 -7.49
N THR A 157 -46.80 -21.99 -8.02
CA THR A 157 -47.18 -22.77 -9.18
C THR A 157 -48.21 -23.78 -8.69
N THR A 158 -49.49 -23.45 -8.89
CA THR A 158 -50.61 -24.35 -8.63
C THR A 158 -50.48 -25.56 -9.55
N ALA A 159 -49.82 -26.61 -9.10
CA ALA A 159 -49.83 -27.90 -9.77
C ALA A 159 -51.24 -28.48 -9.68
N SER A 160 -51.93 -28.55 -10.82
CA SER A 160 -53.20 -29.27 -10.93
C SER A 160 -52.97 -30.75 -10.68
N SER A 161 -53.67 -31.29 -9.68
CA SER A 161 -53.73 -32.70 -9.35
C SER A 161 -54.39 -33.49 -10.48
N SER A 162 -53.61 -34.30 -11.20
CA SER A 162 -54.14 -35.43 -11.99
C SER A 162 -53.79 -36.73 -11.26
N SER A 163 -54.82 -37.36 -10.68
CA SER A 163 -54.75 -38.64 -10.00
C SER A 163 -54.37 -39.76 -10.96
N ALA A 164 -53.30 -40.50 -10.65
CA ALA A 164 -53.06 -41.84 -11.18
C ALA A 164 -52.68 -42.77 -10.02
N SER A 165 -53.57 -43.72 -9.78
CA SER A 165 -53.45 -44.83 -8.85
C SER A 165 -52.42 -45.84 -9.37
N SER A 166 -51.51 -46.33 -8.52
CA SER A 166 -51.25 -47.76 -8.32
C SER A 166 -50.00 -48.07 -7.47
N ALA A 167 -50.25 -48.95 -6.49
CA ALA A 167 -49.43 -50.10 -6.07
C ALA A 167 -48.13 -49.90 -5.25
N THR A 168 -48.28 -50.22 -3.96
CA THR A 168 -47.54 -51.24 -3.17
C THR A 168 -46.01 -51.20 -3.15
N GLY A 169 -45.45 -50.87 -1.98
CA GLY A 169 -44.04 -51.08 -1.64
C GLY A 169 -43.77 -50.88 -0.15
N SER A 170 -43.96 -51.94 0.63
CA SER A 170 -43.66 -52.02 2.06
C SER A 170 -42.16 -51.93 2.32
N THR A 171 -41.69 -50.99 3.16
CA THR A 171 -40.49 -51.18 3.98
C THR A 171 -40.57 -50.36 5.27
N ALA A 172 -40.06 -50.96 6.35
CA ALA A 172 -40.31 -50.68 7.76
C ALA A 172 -39.76 -49.33 8.30
N PRO A 173 -40.35 -48.78 9.37
CA PRO A 173 -39.79 -47.62 10.07
C PRO A 173 -38.70 -48.04 11.06
N THR A 174 -37.51 -47.46 10.93
CA THR A 174 -36.46 -47.54 11.96
C THR A 174 -36.67 -46.42 12.97
N THR A 175 -37.10 -46.81 14.16
CA THR A 175 -37.19 -45.98 15.37
C THR A 175 -35.78 -45.71 15.90
N VAL A 176 -35.38 -44.45 16.00
CA VAL A 176 -34.29 -44.02 16.89
C VAL A 176 -34.84 -43.04 17.91
N SER A 177 -34.95 -43.57 19.13
CA SER A 177 -35.32 -42.88 20.36
C SER A 177 -34.01 -42.54 21.09
N SER A 178 -33.81 -41.26 21.41
CA SER A 178 -32.81 -40.85 22.40
C SER A 178 -33.32 -39.62 23.16
N THR A 179 -34.01 -39.94 24.24
CA THR A 179 -34.07 -39.32 25.57
C THR A 179 -33.62 -37.86 25.76
N PRO A 180 -34.47 -36.99 26.35
CA PRO A 180 -34.09 -35.68 26.85
C PRO A 180 -33.47 -35.78 28.26
N ALA A 181 -32.29 -35.21 28.47
CA ALA A 181 -31.71 -35.02 29.80
C ALA A 181 -32.10 -33.65 30.35
N ALA A 182 -33.04 -33.64 31.29
CA ALA A 182 -33.29 -32.53 32.20
C ALA A 182 -32.28 -32.59 33.35
N GLY A 183 -31.50 -31.52 33.51
CA GLY A 183 -30.62 -31.29 34.66
C GLY A 183 -30.94 -29.92 35.26
N SER A 184 -31.40 -29.93 36.51
CA SER A 184 -31.91 -28.82 37.30
C SER A 184 -30.86 -28.26 38.27
N SER A 185 -30.98 -26.97 38.60
CA SER A 185 -30.44 -26.22 39.76
C SER A 185 -28.92 -25.99 39.81
N THR A 186 -28.37 -24.82 40.14
CA THR A 186 -28.69 -23.84 41.20
C THR A 186 -28.25 -22.40 40.84
N PRO A 187 -28.74 -21.36 41.56
CA PRO A 187 -28.31 -19.97 41.39
C PRO A 187 -27.11 -19.64 42.28
N SER A 188 -26.22 -18.75 41.83
CA SER A 188 -25.19 -18.13 42.67
C SER A 188 -24.96 -16.67 42.29
N THR A 189 -25.62 -15.81 43.06
CA THR A 189 -25.08 -14.67 43.82
C THR A 189 -23.90 -13.87 43.23
N SER A 190 -24.21 -12.62 42.90
CA SER A 190 -23.47 -11.38 43.17
C SER A 190 -21.99 -11.26 42.78
N THR A 191 -21.67 -10.29 41.92
CA THR A 191 -20.68 -9.23 42.23
C THR A 191 -21.00 -7.97 41.42
N SER A 192 -21.27 -6.89 42.15
CA SER A 192 -21.33 -5.52 41.63
C SER A 192 -19.91 -5.06 41.31
N ALA A 193 -19.60 -4.82 40.03
CA ALA A 193 -18.35 -4.19 39.63
C ALA A 193 -18.62 -2.71 39.34
N ALA A 194 -17.88 -1.87 40.06
CA ALA A 194 -17.97 -0.43 40.05
C ALA A 194 -17.77 0.17 38.65
N ALA A 195 -18.58 1.20 38.36
CA ALA A 195 -18.32 2.12 37.27
C ALA A 195 -16.92 2.72 37.42
N THR A 196 -16.00 2.33 36.53
CA THR A 196 -14.69 2.95 36.44
C THR A 196 -14.81 4.18 35.56
N ALA A 197 -14.55 5.34 36.15
CA ALA A 197 -14.50 6.61 35.44
C ALA A 197 -13.44 6.55 34.33
N ILE A 198 -13.83 6.93 33.12
CA ILE A 198 -12.96 7.02 31.95
C ILE A 198 -12.18 8.33 32.09
N THR A 199 -10.90 8.24 32.43
CA THR A 199 -10.00 9.39 32.47
C THR A 199 -9.49 9.65 31.06
N THR A 200 -10.09 10.60 30.34
CA THR A 200 -9.54 11.19 29.12
C THR A 200 -8.19 11.84 29.44
N THR A 201 -7.09 11.19 29.03
CA THR A 201 -5.75 11.79 29.07
C THR A 201 -5.50 12.45 27.72
N THR A 202 -5.70 13.76 27.66
CA THR A 202 -5.22 14.58 26.55
C THR A 202 -3.70 14.65 26.65
N SER A 203 -2.99 13.78 25.94
CA SER A 203 -1.54 13.88 25.80
C SER A 203 -1.24 15.03 24.84
N ALA A 204 -0.88 16.18 25.40
CA ALA A 204 -0.24 17.24 24.64
C ALA A 204 1.15 16.74 24.22
N PHE A 205 1.35 16.53 22.92
CA PHE A 205 2.68 16.30 22.37
C PHE A 205 3.54 17.54 22.63
N ALA A 206 4.52 17.39 23.52
CA ALA A 206 5.65 18.27 23.61
C ALA A 206 6.52 18.11 22.35
N PRO A 207 7.12 19.18 21.82
CA PRO A 207 8.06 19.08 20.71
C PRO A 207 9.29 18.28 21.18
N ALA A 208 9.48 17.10 20.60
CA ALA A 208 10.67 16.30 20.88
C ALA A 208 11.90 17.00 20.28
N ASP A 209 12.86 17.14 21.17
CA ASP A 209 14.15 17.78 21.05
C ASP A 209 15.02 17.24 19.91
N ALA A 210 15.83 18.15 19.37
CA ALA A 210 16.92 17.85 18.47
C ALA A 210 18.07 17.21 19.27
N GLY A 211 18.37 15.93 19.00
CA GLY A 211 19.51 15.25 19.61
C GLY A 211 19.91 14.01 18.83
N GLY A 212 20.86 14.15 17.90
CA GLY A 212 21.21 13.13 16.92
C GLY A 212 22.10 11.99 17.41
N SER A 213 22.03 10.86 16.69
CA SER A 213 23.20 10.04 16.36
C SER A 213 22.93 9.08 15.19
N ARG A 214 23.51 9.45 14.04
CA ARG A 214 24.28 8.58 13.12
C ARG A 214 23.64 7.23 12.75
N SER A 215 22.89 7.25 11.65
CA SER A 215 22.99 6.25 10.59
C SER A 215 22.70 6.95 9.26
N ASN A 216 23.55 6.68 8.28
CA ASN A 216 23.66 7.46 7.05
C ASN A 216 22.46 7.23 6.12
N ASP A 217 22.15 8.28 5.34
CA ASP A 217 21.39 8.24 4.09
C ASP A 217 19.85 8.20 4.14
N ASP A 218 19.24 8.94 5.06
CA ASP A 218 17.83 9.35 4.93
C ASP A 218 17.71 10.88 4.88
N LEU A 219 18.27 11.45 3.80
CA LEU A 219 18.01 12.83 3.45
C LEU A 219 16.63 12.89 2.82
N ALA A 220 15.77 13.78 3.33
CA ALA A 220 14.43 14.03 2.80
C ALA A 220 14.46 13.98 1.26
N SER A 221 13.69 13.05 0.68
CA SER A 221 13.42 12.96 -0.76
C SER A 221 12.56 14.15 -1.17
N THR A 222 13.13 15.35 -1.08
CA THR A 222 12.70 16.50 -1.86
C THR A 222 12.86 16.03 -3.30
N GLY A 223 11.82 16.10 -4.14
CA GLY A 223 11.82 15.59 -5.52
C GLY A 223 12.86 16.23 -6.48
N PHE A 224 13.99 16.72 -5.98
CA PHE A 224 15.20 17.02 -6.69
C PHE A 224 15.78 15.74 -7.31
N GLY A 225 15.33 15.41 -8.52
CA GLY A 225 15.97 14.42 -9.37
C GLY A 225 17.41 14.86 -9.66
N SER A 226 18.38 14.21 -9.02
CA SER A 226 19.82 14.42 -9.22
C SER A 226 20.26 14.26 -10.69
N LEU A 227 19.46 13.58 -11.50
CA LEU A 227 19.67 13.43 -12.93
C LEU A 227 19.59 14.76 -13.71
N TRP A 228 18.73 15.69 -13.33
CA TRP A 228 18.67 17.02 -13.98
C TRP A 228 19.93 17.85 -13.68
N LEU A 229 20.45 17.77 -12.45
CA LEU A 229 21.69 18.44 -12.07
C LEU A 229 22.89 17.93 -12.85
N LEU A 230 22.91 16.65 -13.24
CA LEU A 230 23.94 16.11 -14.14
C LEU A 230 23.87 16.73 -15.53
N PHE A 231 22.67 16.87 -16.11
CA PHE A 231 22.51 17.53 -17.42
C PHE A 231 22.92 19.01 -17.38
N VAL A 232 22.50 19.74 -16.34
CA VAL A 232 22.88 21.14 -16.14
C VAL A 232 24.40 21.27 -15.94
N GLY A 233 24.99 20.42 -15.12
CA GLY A 233 26.43 20.39 -14.89
C GLY A 233 27.22 20.15 -16.17
N LEU A 234 26.81 19.18 -16.98
CA LEU A 234 27.48 18.85 -18.24
C LEU A 234 27.34 19.99 -19.27
N ALA A 235 26.16 20.61 -19.36
CA ALA A 235 25.94 21.78 -20.20
C ALA A 235 26.84 22.95 -19.80
N LEU A 236 27.03 23.19 -18.49
CA LEU A 236 27.89 24.26 -17.98
C LEU A 236 29.36 24.01 -18.33
N ILE A 237 29.84 22.76 -18.20
CA ILE A 237 31.20 22.36 -18.56
C ILE A 237 31.42 22.55 -20.07
N ALA A 238 30.47 22.13 -20.89
CA ALA A 238 30.55 22.31 -22.35
C ALA A 238 30.60 23.81 -22.73
N ALA A 239 29.76 24.64 -22.12
CA ALA A 239 29.78 26.08 -22.34
C ALA A 239 31.12 26.73 -21.93
N GLY A 240 31.66 26.33 -20.77
CA GLY A 240 32.97 26.78 -20.30
C GLY A 240 34.11 26.38 -21.24
N ALA A 241 34.09 25.15 -21.75
CA ALA A 241 35.08 24.66 -22.71
C ALA A 241 35.06 25.46 -24.02
N VAL A 242 33.87 25.74 -24.56
CA VAL A 242 33.70 26.57 -25.77
C VAL A 242 34.20 28.00 -25.52
N PHE A 243 33.92 28.58 -24.36
CA PHE A 243 34.37 29.91 -23.99
C PHE A 243 35.90 30.00 -23.90
N VAL A 244 36.55 29.02 -23.26
CA VAL A 244 38.02 28.95 -23.11
C VAL A 244 38.71 28.70 -24.46
N ALA A 245 38.12 27.87 -25.31
CA ALA A 245 38.67 27.52 -26.61
C ALA A 245 38.45 28.60 -27.69
N SER A 246 37.60 29.60 -27.45
CA SER A 246 37.26 30.62 -28.47
C SER A 246 38.18 31.85 -28.41
N PRO A 247 39.17 31.98 -29.33
CA PRO A 247 40.10 33.12 -29.34
C PRO A 247 39.41 34.46 -29.62
N LYS A 248 38.24 34.43 -30.30
CA LYS A 248 37.46 35.65 -30.59
C LYS A 248 36.81 36.26 -29.33
N LEU A 249 36.33 35.45 -28.38
CA LEU A 249 35.78 35.98 -27.12
C LEU A 249 36.88 36.53 -26.20
N ARG A 250 38.06 35.89 -26.17
CA ARG A 250 39.22 36.41 -25.43
C ARG A 250 39.72 37.75 -25.95
N ALA A 251 39.59 38.01 -27.25
CA ALA A 251 39.95 39.30 -27.84
C ALA A 251 38.97 40.42 -27.46
N LEU A 252 37.68 40.09 -27.26
CA LEU A 252 36.66 41.07 -26.86
C LEU A 252 36.76 41.48 -25.38
N LEU A 253 37.24 40.59 -24.51
CA LEU A 253 37.41 40.86 -23.07
C LEU A 253 38.70 41.60 -22.70
N ARG A 254 39.61 41.81 -23.67
CA ARG A 254 40.85 42.58 -23.49
C ARG A 254 40.76 44.04 -23.95
N ARG A 255 39.58 44.49 -24.36
CA ARG A 255 39.28 45.91 -24.58
C ARG A 255 38.62 46.49 -23.34
#